data_AF-A0A8T0DGZ2-F1
#
_entry.id   AF-A0A8T0DGZ2-F1
#
_cell.length_a   1.000
_cell.length_b   1.000
_cell.length_c   1.000
_cell.angle_alpha   90.00
_cell.angle_beta   90.00
_cell.angle_gamma   90.00
#
_symmetry.space_group_name_H-M   'P 1'
#
loop_
_entity.id
_entity.type
_entity.pdbx_description
1 polymer ?
#
loop_
_entity_poly.entity_id
_entity_poly.type
_entity_poly.pdbx_seq_one_letter_code
_entity_poly.pdbx_strand_id
1 'polypeptide(L)'
;ALDKPLPVRAAEFYESAADACQVEDKYHEAADHFNSAARVWVRLHRFEKAEKALRCYVDCVQLGNPDSAGATIGGFSDSSAVPKLCARAVVVLVLIKLHLGDEVAAEKVYSEAVAKWCFLETDENHSVKQLISAYEDRDPDAFAVATKASCFRLLDLDYVRLVKEIKVALSRESKAKERQSEAHSSTSPGSLEHGLPSKNDSAQVSSAHIPTSEAFEDKEDEIEEDIC
;
A
#
# COMPACT_ATOMS: atom_id res chain seq x y z
N ALA A 1 -36.86 19.96 2.27
CA ALA A 1 -35.93 19.18 1.43
C ALA A 1 -34.57 19.19 2.12
N LEU A 2 -34.25 18.13 2.85
CA LEU A 2 -32.96 17.97 3.52
C LEU A 2 -31.96 17.32 2.57
N ASP A 3 -30.75 17.86 2.59
CA ASP A 3 -29.47 17.21 2.30
C ASP A 3 -29.35 16.41 0.99
N LYS A 4 -29.02 17.13 -0.08
CA LYS A 4 -28.04 16.59 -1.03
C LYS A 4 -26.68 16.55 -0.30
N PRO A 5 -25.95 15.43 -0.26
CA PRO A 5 -24.60 15.43 0.28
C PRO A 5 -23.73 16.39 -0.55
N LEU A 6 -23.10 17.36 0.12
CA LEU A 6 -22.20 18.33 -0.48
C LEU A 6 -20.76 17.99 -0.08
N PRO A 7 -20.13 16.95 -0.67
CA PRO A 7 -18.81 16.48 -0.27
C PRO A 7 -17.73 17.56 -0.38
N VAL A 8 -17.86 18.50 -1.32
CA VAL A 8 -16.97 19.68 -1.42
C VAL A 8 -17.00 20.51 -0.14
N ARG A 9 -18.20 20.85 0.37
CA ARG A 9 -18.36 21.61 1.62
C ARG A 9 -17.89 20.82 2.84
N ALA A 10 -18.08 19.49 2.84
CA ALA A 10 -17.58 18.65 3.92
C ALA A 10 -16.04 18.67 3.98
N ALA A 11 -15.37 18.59 2.84
CA ALA A 11 -13.91 18.70 2.78
C ALA A 11 -13.40 20.09 3.18
N GLU A 12 -14.04 21.16 2.71
CA GLU A 12 -13.73 22.54 3.11
C GLU A 12 -13.98 22.80 4.61
N PHE A 13 -15.00 22.16 5.19
CA PHE A 13 -15.24 22.21 6.64
C PHE A 13 -14.15 21.47 7.42
N TYR A 14 -13.69 20.30 6.97
CA TYR A 14 -12.56 19.59 7.58
C TYR A 14 -11.26 20.40 7.47
N GLU A 15 -10.97 21.04 6.33
CA GLU A 15 -9.83 21.97 6.20
C GLU A 15 -9.94 23.12 7.21
N SER A 16 -11.11 23.76 7.30
CA SER A 16 -11.34 24.88 8.23
C SER A 16 -11.23 24.46 9.71
N ALA A 17 -11.65 23.24 10.05
CA ALA A 17 -11.52 22.69 11.40
C ALA A 17 -10.05 22.35 11.72
N ALA A 18 -9.31 21.79 10.75
CA ALA A 18 -7.88 21.52 10.90
C ALA A 18 -7.08 22.82 11.12
N ASP A 19 -7.34 23.86 10.32
CA ASP A 19 -6.70 25.17 10.47
C ASP A 19 -6.97 25.78 11.87
N ALA A 20 -8.20 25.63 12.40
CA ALA A 20 -8.52 26.07 13.76
C ALA A 20 -7.78 25.27 14.84
N CYS A 21 -7.70 23.94 14.70
CA CYS A 21 -6.91 23.09 15.60
C CYS A 21 -5.41 23.44 15.57
N GLN A 22 -4.84 23.75 14.39
CA GLN A 22 -3.44 24.20 14.29
C GLN A 22 -3.18 25.51 15.03
N VAL A 23 -4.10 26.47 14.96
CA VAL A 23 -3.99 27.76 15.69
C VAL A 23 -4.05 27.56 17.22
N GLU A 24 -4.65 26.47 17.69
CA GLU A 24 -4.72 26.08 19.10
C GLU A 24 -3.63 25.06 19.52
N ASP A 25 -2.61 24.81 18.68
CA ASP A 25 -1.57 23.80 18.87
C ASP A 25 -2.09 22.35 19.06
N LYS A 26 -3.33 22.08 18.64
CA LYS A 26 -4.00 20.76 18.70
C LYS A 26 -3.65 19.92 17.48
N TYR A 27 -2.38 19.54 17.38
CA TYR A 27 -1.82 18.91 16.18
C TYR A 27 -2.39 17.52 15.87
N HIS A 28 -2.81 16.74 16.87
CA HIS A 28 -3.41 15.42 16.65
C HIS A 28 -4.81 15.55 16.02
N GLU A 29 -5.64 16.43 16.55
CA GLU A 29 -6.97 16.73 16.03
C GLU A 29 -6.90 17.40 14.65
N ALA A 30 -5.93 18.30 14.44
CA ALA A 30 -5.65 18.88 13.12
C ALA A 30 -5.29 17.79 12.09
N ALA A 31 -4.45 16.81 12.46
CA ALA A 31 -4.10 15.69 11.61
C ALA A 31 -5.35 14.86 11.23
N ASP A 32 -6.20 14.48 12.19
CA ASP A 32 -7.44 13.73 11.92
C ASP A 32 -8.39 14.48 10.97
N HIS A 33 -8.48 15.79 11.10
CA HIS A 33 -9.24 16.65 10.19
C HIS A 33 -8.62 16.73 8.80
N PHE A 34 -7.30 16.91 8.66
CA PHE A 34 -6.62 16.89 7.35
C PHE A 34 -6.72 15.53 6.65
N ASN A 35 -6.57 14.42 7.38
CA ASN A 35 -6.77 13.07 6.85
C ASN A 35 -8.22 12.86 6.37
N SER A 36 -9.20 13.38 7.12
CA SER A 36 -10.61 13.37 6.72
C SER A 36 -10.87 14.19 5.45
N ALA A 37 -10.27 15.38 5.33
CA ALA A 37 -10.34 16.20 4.12
C ALA A 37 -9.71 15.49 2.91
N ALA A 38 -8.51 14.92 3.07
CA ALA A 38 -7.78 14.20 2.03
C ALA A 38 -8.60 13.06 1.39
N ARG A 39 -9.26 12.22 2.22
CA ARG A 39 -10.13 11.13 1.77
C ARG A 39 -11.26 11.64 0.87
N VAL A 40 -11.89 12.75 1.25
CA VAL A 40 -12.98 13.36 0.48
C VAL A 40 -12.45 14.02 -0.80
N TRP A 41 -11.28 14.65 -0.77
CA TRP A 41 -10.66 15.23 -1.97
C TRP A 41 -10.22 14.18 -3.00
N VAL A 42 -9.69 13.02 -2.58
CA VAL A 42 -9.41 11.90 -3.49
C VAL A 42 -10.70 11.37 -4.12
N ARG A 43 -11.77 11.16 -3.33
CA ARG A 43 -13.09 10.77 -3.85
C ARG A 43 -13.66 11.75 -4.88
N LEU A 44 -13.26 13.01 -4.83
CA LEU A 44 -13.65 14.07 -5.76
C LEU A 44 -12.65 14.30 -6.91
N HIS A 45 -11.60 13.48 -7.02
CA HIS A 45 -10.46 13.66 -7.94
C HIS A 45 -9.83 15.07 -7.88
N ARG A 46 -9.93 15.75 -6.73
CA ARG A 46 -9.27 17.04 -6.46
C ARG A 46 -7.87 16.79 -5.91
N PHE A 47 -7.04 16.14 -6.72
CA PHE A 47 -5.75 15.60 -6.29
C PHE A 47 -4.78 16.63 -5.72
N GLU A 48 -4.76 17.85 -6.25
CA GLU A 48 -3.94 18.97 -5.73
C GLU A 48 -4.32 19.32 -4.27
N LYS A 49 -5.63 19.35 -3.95
CA LYS A 49 -6.12 19.57 -2.59
C LYS A 49 -5.87 18.36 -1.69
N ALA A 50 -6.07 17.15 -2.20
CA ALA A 50 -5.78 15.92 -1.45
C ALA A 50 -4.29 15.83 -1.07
N GLU A 51 -3.40 16.13 -2.00
CA GLU A 51 -1.96 16.17 -1.80
C GLU A 51 -1.55 17.26 -0.79
N LYS A 52 -2.15 18.46 -0.84
CA LYS A 52 -1.95 19.49 0.19
C LYS A 52 -2.37 18.96 1.57
N ALA A 53 -3.59 18.43 1.69
CA ALA A 53 -4.13 17.93 2.95
C ALA A 53 -3.29 16.76 3.52
N LEU A 54 -2.79 15.84 2.68
CA LEU A 54 -1.90 14.75 3.11
C LEU A 54 -0.55 15.25 3.61
N ARG A 55 0.02 16.31 3.00
CA ARG A 55 1.24 16.94 3.54
C ARG A 55 0.97 17.65 4.87
N CYS A 56 -0.10 18.44 4.97
CA CYS A 56 -0.48 19.09 6.23
C CYS A 56 -0.78 18.08 7.35
N TYR A 57 -1.36 16.91 7.03
CA TYR A 57 -1.48 15.78 7.96
C TYR A 57 -0.10 15.33 8.48
N VAL A 58 0.86 15.06 7.58
CA VAL A 58 2.21 14.65 7.97
C VAL A 58 2.90 15.72 8.81
N ASP A 59 2.84 16.99 8.41
CA ASP A 59 3.41 18.11 9.17
C ASP A 59 2.81 18.18 10.59
N CYS A 60 1.49 17.98 10.74
CA CYS A 60 0.82 17.93 12.04
C CYS A 60 1.24 16.71 12.88
N VAL A 61 1.37 15.52 12.27
CA VAL A 61 1.86 14.32 12.98
C VAL A 61 3.28 14.56 13.50
N GLN A 62 4.15 15.22 12.74
CA GLN A 62 5.51 15.56 13.18
C GLN A 62 5.50 16.60 14.33
N LEU A 63 4.69 17.66 14.22
CA LEU A 63 4.57 18.70 15.26
C LEU A 63 3.94 18.18 16.56
N GLY A 64 2.97 17.26 16.46
CA GLY A 64 2.34 16.61 17.62
C GLY A 64 3.24 15.59 18.34
N ASN A 65 4.34 15.16 17.72
CA ASN A 65 5.24 14.13 18.25
C ASN A 65 6.71 14.62 18.30
N PRO A 66 7.01 15.71 19.05
CA PRO A 66 8.31 16.37 19.03
C PRO A 66 9.45 15.48 19.54
N ASP A 67 9.19 14.62 20.53
CA ASP A 67 10.18 13.69 21.10
C ASP A 67 10.60 12.59 20.12
N SER A 68 9.73 12.25 19.15
CA SER A 68 10.06 11.37 18.03
C SER A 68 10.78 12.11 16.89
N ALA A 69 10.60 13.42 16.74
CA ALA A 69 11.28 14.21 15.71
C ALA A 69 12.79 14.39 15.99
N GLY A 70 13.15 14.59 17.26
CA GLY A 70 14.54 14.73 17.71
C GLY A 70 15.39 13.46 17.60
N ALA A 71 14.76 12.28 17.46
CA ALA A 71 15.42 10.99 17.37
C ALA A 71 16.30 10.83 16.11
N THR A 72 15.94 11.54 15.03
CA THR A 72 16.55 11.48 13.68
C THR A 72 18.04 11.85 13.63
N ILE A 73 18.59 12.43 14.70
CA ILE A 73 20.01 12.81 14.82
C ILE A 73 20.74 12.03 15.94
N GLY A 74 19.99 11.43 16.88
CA GLY A 74 20.53 10.91 18.15
C GLY A 74 20.51 9.39 18.35
N GLY A 75 19.67 8.64 17.63
CA GLY A 75 19.72 7.17 17.59
C GLY A 75 19.45 6.42 18.92
N PHE A 76 18.77 7.03 19.89
CA PHE A 76 18.60 6.45 21.24
C PHE A 76 17.20 6.61 21.88
N SER A 77 16.19 7.03 21.13
CA SER A 77 14.78 7.01 21.56
C SER A 77 13.92 6.17 20.63
N ASP A 78 12.74 5.77 21.09
CA ASP A 78 11.80 4.90 20.38
C ASP A 78 11.15 5.63 19.19
N SER A 79 11.95 5.84 18.13
CA SER A 79 11.66 6.67 16.95
C SER A 79 10.55 6.12 16.04
N SER A 80 9.91 5.02 16.43
CA SER A 80 9.15 4.16 15.53
C SER A 80 7.75 4.69 15.16
N ALA A 81 7.16 5.55 15.98
CA ALA A 81 5.76 5.97 15.82
C ALA A 81 5.53 6.88 14.60
N VAL A 82 6.27 7.98 14.46
CA VAL A 82 6.05 8.97 13.40
C VAL A 82 6.22 8.39 11.98
N PRO A 83 7.26 7.59 11.65
CA PRO A 83 7.37 6.96 10.34
C PRO A 83 6.16 6.09 10.00
N LYS A 84 5.66 5.30 10.97
CA LYS A 84 4.47 4.43 10.80
C LYS A 84 3.18 5.23 10.61
N LEU A 85 2.98 6.31 11.37
CA LEU A 85 1.81 7.20 11.24
C LEU A 85 1.80 7.93 9.89
N CYS A 86 2.96 8.33 9.40
CA CYS A 86 3.13 9.00 8.11
C CYS A 86 3.09 8.03 6.92
N ALA A 87 3.49 6.76 7.08
CA ALA A 87 3.64 5.77 6.00
C ALA A 87 2.42 5.68 5.09
N ARG A 88 1.22 5.64 5.69
CA ARG A 88 -0.06 5.59 4.96
C ARG A 88 -0.30 6.82 4.09
N ALA A 89 0.11 8.01 4.53
CA ALA A 89 0.01 9.23 3.74
C ALA A 89 1.01 9.21 2.56
N VAL A 90 2.23 8.70 2.77
CA VAL A 90 3.23 8.49 1.71
C VAL A 90 2.69 7.57 0.62
N VAL A 91 2.13 6.42 1.01
CA VAL A 91 1.49 5.45 0.09
C VAL A 91 0.46 6.16 -0.77
N VAL A 92 -0.46 6.94 -0.18
CA VAL A 92 -1.51 7.64 -0.93
C VAL A 92 -0.94 8.75 -1.82
N LEU A 93 0.06 9.51 -1.37
CA LEU A 93 0.74 10.52 -2.17
C LEU A 93 1.39 9.90 -3.43
N VAL A 94 2.09 8.78 -3.30
CA VAL A 94 2.65 8.02 -4.44
C VAL A 94 1.54 7.56 -5.38
N LEU A 95 0.47 6.96 -4.86
CA LEU A 95 -0.69 6.52 -5.67
C LEU A 95 -1.35 7.65 -6.44
N ILE A 96 -1.44 8.86 -5.86
CA ILE A 96 -1.95 10.06 -6.56
C ILE A 96 -1.05 10.41 -7.76
N LYS A 97 0.27 10.39 -7.59
CA LYS A 97 1.22 10.71 -8.68
C LYS A 97 1.16 9.66 -9.81
N LEU A 98 1.14 8.37 -9.45
CA LEU A 98 0.98 7.28 -10.43
C LEU A 98 -0.37 7.34 -11.15
N HIS A 99 -1.46 7.69 -10.48
CA HIS A 99 -2.77 7.90 -11.11
C HIS A 99 -2.77 9.08 -12.10
N LEU A 100 -2.01 10.14 -11.81
CA LEU A 100 -1.80 11.28 -12.72
C LEU A 100 -0.85 10.96 -13.88
N GLY A 101 -0.22 9.78 -13.89
CA GLY A 101 0.75 9.36 -14.89
C GLY A 101 2.15 9.95 -14.72
N ASP A 102 2.45 10.56 -13.56
CA ASP A 102 3.70 11.24 -13.26
C ASP A 102 4.59 10.39 -12.34
N GLU A 103 5.33 9.46 -12.95
CA GLU A 103 6.27 8.58 -12.26
C GLU A 103 7.44 9.33 -11.62
N VAL A 104 7.92 10.40 -12.24
CA VAL A 104 9.02 11.22 -11.72
C VAL A 104 8.59 11.95 -10.44
N ALA A 105 7.34 12.42 -10.38
CA ALA A 105 6.80 12.95 -9.13
C ALA A 105 6.53 11.85 -8.09
N ALA A 106 6.18 10.63 -8.50
CA ALA A 106 5.99 9.50 -7.59
C ALA A 106 7.30 9.10 -6.90
N GLU A 107 8.37 8.90 -7.66
CA GLU A 107 9.70 8.57 -7.14
C GLU A 107 10.29 9.73 -6.32
N LYS A 108 9.98 10.99 -6.69
CA LYS A 108 10.33 12.16 -5.87
C LYS A 108 9.61 12.18 -4.52
N VAL A 109 8.33 11.82 -4.46
CA VAL A 109 7.58 11.68 -3.19
C VAL A 109 8.19 10.57 -2.33
N TYR A 110 8.51 9.42 -2.92
CA TYR A 110 9.17 8.32 -2.21
C TYR A 110 10.55 8.75 -1.67
N SER A 111 11.38 9.39 -2.51
CA SER A 111 12.69 9.93 -2.11
C SER A 111 12.59 10.98 -1.00
N GLU A 112 11.60 11.88 -1.07
CA GLU A 112 11.30 12.86 -0.02
C GLU A 112 10.92 12.16 1.29
N ALA A 113 10.08 11.13 1.23
CA ALA A 113 9.64 10.36 2.40
C ALA A 113 10.78 9.58 3.07
N VAL A 114 11.68 8.99 2.26
CA VAL A 114 12.90 8.34 2.76
C VAL A 114 13.78 9.35 3.51
N ALA A 115 13.95 10.56 2.97
CA ALA A 115 14.83 11.58 3.54
C ALA A 115 14.24 12.33 4.75
N LYS A 116 12.91 12.54 4.81
CA LYS A 116 12.25 13.38 5.84
C LYS A 116 11.48 12.61 6.90
N TRP A 117 10.99 11.41 6.57
CA TRP A 117 10.00 10.68 7.38
C TRP A 117 10.46 9.26 7.72
N CYS A 118 11.77 8.98 7.58
CA CYS A 118 12.42 7.68 7.78
C CYS A 118 11.66 6.52 7.11
N PHE A 119 11.05 6.75 5.94
CA PHE A 119 10.13 5.80 5.32
C PHE A 119 10.74 4.40 5.05
N LEU A 120 12.07 4.28 5.02
CA LEU A 120 12.77 3.00 4.92
C LEU A 120 12.47 2.02 6.07
N GLU A 121 12.12 2.53 7.25
CA GLU A 121 11.82 1.76 8.47
C GLU A 121 10.37 1.26 8.54
N THR A 122 9.56 1.58 7.51
CA THR A 122 8.13 1.22 7.45
C THR A 122 7.93 -0.11 6.71
N ASP A 123 6.92 -0.89 7.12
CA ASP A 123 6.56 -2.16 6.45
C ASP A 123 6.09 -1.94 5.00
N GLU A 124 5.58 -0.74 4.72
CA GLU A 124 5.15 -0.25 3.40
C GLU A 124 6.31 -0.12 2.40
N ASN A 125 7.52 0.19 2.86
CA ASN A 125 8.69 0.56 2.06
C ASN A 125 8.89 -0.33 0.82
N HIS A 126 9.06 -1.64 1.04
CA HIS A 126 9.34 -2.59 -0.03
C HIS A 126 8.19 -2.67 -1.05
N SER A 127 6.95 -2.62 -0.58
CA SER A 127 5.76 -2.72 -1.42
C SER A 127 5.55 -1.46 -2.28
N VAL A 128 5.82 -0.28 -1.72
CA VAL A 128 5.79 1.00 -2.46
C VAL A 128 6.88 1.04 -3.52
N LYS A 129 8.11 0.65 -3.17
CA LYS A 129 9.21 0.61 -4.14
C LYS A 129 8.94 -0.37 -5.27
N GLN A 130 8.43 -1.57 -4.98
CA GLN A 130 8.04 -2.55 -5.99
C GLN A 130 6.93 -2.01 -6.92
N LEU A 131 5.95 -1.29 -6.38
CA LEU A 131 4.87 -0.69 -7.17
C LEU A 131 5.39 0.38 -8.13
N ILE A 132 6.31 1.25 -7.68
CA ILE A 132 6.92 2.30 -8.50
C ILE A 132 7.71 1.65 -9.65
N SER A 133 8.63 0.72 -9.36
CA SER A 133 9.43 0.07 -10.40
C SER A 133 8.58 -0.69 -11.42
N ALA A 134 7.54 -1.42 -10.99
CA ALA A 134 6.63 -2.09 -11.92
C ALA A 134 5.85 -1.11 -12.83
N TYR A 135 5.54 0.09 -12.33
CA TYR A 135 4.93 1.14 -13.12
C TYR A 135 5.94 1.70 -14.15
N GLU A 136 7.15 2.06 -13.72
CA GLU A 136 8.25 2.57 -14.55
C GLU A 136 8.61 1.60 -15.69
N ASP A 137 8.78 0.30 -15.37
CA ASP A 137 9.06 -0.78 -16.32
C ASP A 137 7.93 -1.06 -17.31
N ARG A 138 6.75 -0.43 -17.13
CA ARG A 138 5.54 -0.60 -17.95
C ARG A 138 5.05 -2.06 -17.97
N ASP A 139 5.21 -2.75 -16.83
CA ASP A 139 4.82 -4.14 -16.62
C ASP A 139 3.46 -4.21 -15.87
N PRO A 140 2.36 -4.52 -16.57
CA PRO A 140 1.04 -4.61 -15.94
C PRO A 140 0.91 -5.82 -15.00
N ASP A 141 1.66 -6.89 -15.24
CA ASP A 141 1.58 -8.13 -14.46
C ASP A 141 2.31 -7.95 -13.12
N ALA A 142 3.51 -7.37 -13.15
CA ALA A 142 4.24 -6.97 -11.95
C ALA A 142 3.44 -5.95 -11.12
N PHE A 143 2.80 -4.97 -11.76
CA PHE A 143 1.96 -3.98 -11.06
C PHE A 143 0.71 -4.64 -10.44
N ALA A 144 0.08 -5.58 -11.16
CA ALA A 144 -1.05 -6.38 -10.64
C ALA A 144 -0.64 -7.37 -9.53
N VAL A 145 0.65 -7.68 -9.38
CA VAL A 145 1.20 -8.39 -8.21
C VAL A 145 1.43 -7.41 -7.06
N ALA A 146 2.15 -6.31 -7.29
CA ALA A 146 2.49 -5.31 -6.26
C ALA A 146 1.26 -4.74 -5.54
N THR A 147 0.20 -4.41 -6.29
CA THR A 147 -1.08 -3.89 -5.74
C THR A 147 -1.82 -4.87 -4.82
N LYS A 148 -1.40 -6.14 -4.71
CA LYS A 148 -1.96 -7.12 -3.77
C LYS A 148 -1.33 -7.05 -2.37
N ALA A 149 -0.27 -6.25 -2.16
CA ALA A 149 0.31 -6.04 -0.83
C ALA A 149 -0.73 -5.48 0.16
N SER A 150 -0.57 -5.81 1.44
CA SER A 150 -1.49 -5.41 2.52
C SER A 150 -1.65 -3.89 2.60
N CYS A 151 -0.54 -3.15 2.49
CA CYS A 151 -0.51 -1.69 2.55
C CYS A 151 -1.38 -0.98 1.50
N PHE A 152 -1.67 -1.62 0.35
CA PHE A 152 -2.58 -1.07 -0.65
C PHE A 152 -4.03 -1.55 -0.47
N ARG A 153 -4.21 -2.81 -0.04
CA ARG A 153 -5.54 -3.42 0.14
C ARG A 153 -6.27 -2.98 1.41
N LEU A 154 -5.54 -2.57 2.45
CA LEU A 154 -6.08 -2.12 3.74
C LEU A 154 -6.22 -0.58 3.83
N LEU A 155 -6.02 0.14 2.73
CA LEU A 155 -6.35 1.56 2.66
C LEU A 155 -7.86 1.80 2.76
N ASP A 156 -8.25 3.06 2.96
CA ASP A 156 -9.65 3.47 2.85
C ASP A 156 -10.24 3.13 1.47
N LEU A 157 -11.54 2.85 1.41
CA LEU A 157 -12.22 2.45 0.17
C LEU A 157 -12.01 3.43 -0.99
N ASP A 158 -11.92 4.74 -0.71
CA ASP A 158 -11.66 5.76 -1.74
C ASP A 158 -10.22 5.68 -2.28
N TYR A 159 -9.24 5.34 -1.44
CA TYR A 159 -7.86 5.09 -1.84
C TYR A 159 -7.69 3.72 -2.53
N VAL A 160 -8.41 2.69 -2.10
CA VAL A 160 -8.44 1.37 -2.77
C VAL A 160 -9.08 1.47 -4.17
N ARG A 161 -10.03 2.39 -4.39
CA ARG A 161 -10.52 2.72 -5.73
C ARG A 161 -9.44 3.40 -6.56
N LEU A 162 -8.74 4.40 -6.01
CA LEU A 162 -7.63 5.08 -6.69
C LEU A 162 -6.58 4.08 -7.22
N VAL A 163 -6.17 3.09 -6.42
CA VAL A 163 -5.23 2.03 -6.85
C VAL A 163 -5.73 1.31 -8.12
N LYS A 164 -7.03 1.03 -8.22
CA LYS A 164 -7.65 0.32 -9.35
C LYS A 164 -7.85 1.19 -10.59
N GLU A 165 -7.75 2.51 -10.44
CA GLU A 165 -7.94 3.48 -11.52
C GLU A 165 -6.59 3.84 -12.20
N ILE A 166 -5.46 3.51 -11.58
CA ILE A 166 -4.11 3.67 -12.16
C ILE A 166 -3.99 2.80 -13.43
N LYS A 167 -3.49 3.40 -14.51
CA LYS A 167 -3.32 2.74 -15.82
C LYS A 167 -1.86 2.58 -16.15
N VAL A 168 -1.33 1.35 -16.03
CA VAL A 168 -0.02 1.01 -16.60
C VAL A 168 -0.16 0.93 -18.12
N ALA A 169 0.50 1.82 -18.84
CA ALA A 169 0.57 1.73 -20.30
C ALA A 169 1.45 0.53 -20.69
N LEU A 170 0.95 -0.38 -21.54
CA LEU A 170 1.72 -1.56 -21.96
C LEU A 170 3.04 -1.17 -22.63
N SER A 171 4.15 -1.78 -22.16
CA SER A 171 5.41 -1.77 -22.90
C SER A 171 5.23 -2.27 -24.34
N ARG A 172 6.09 -1.79 -25.25
CA ARG A 172 6.03 -2.15 -26.68
C ARG A 172 6.33 -3.64 -26.91
N GLU A 173 7.05 -4.26 -25.98
CA GLU A 173 7.42 -5.68 -26.03
C GLU A 173 6.28 -6.61 -25.59
N SER A 174 5.44 -6.20 -24.62
CA SER A 174 4.25 -6.97 -24.20
C SER A 174 3.25 -7.12 -25.36
N LYS A 175 3.08 -6.07 -26.17
CA LYS A 175 2.26 -6.09 -27.40
C LYS A 175 2.79 -7.05 -28.47
N ALA A 176 4.05 -7.46 -28.42
CA ALA A 176 4.61 -8.46 -29.33
C ALA A 176 4.29 -9.89 -28.85
N LYS A 177 4.32 -10.16 -27.54
CA LYS A 177 3.93 -11.46 -26.96
C LYS A 177 2.44 -11.76 -27.16
N GLU A 178 1.57 -10.80 -26.91
CA GLU A 178 0.10 -10.97 -27.07
C GLU A 178 -0.28 -11.35 -28.52
N ARG A 179 0.35 -10.68 -29.50
CA ARG A 179 0.19 -10.98 -30.93
C ARG A 179 0.78 -12.33 -31.36
N GLN A 180 1.74 -12.88 -30.61
CA GLN A 180 2.27 -14.22 -30.85
C GLN A 180 1.37 -15.30 -30.21
N SER A 181 0.76 -15.05 -29.05
CA SER A 181 -0.21 -16.00 -28.46
C SER A 181 -1.46 -16.21 -29.31
N GLU A 182 -2.00 -15.16 -29.96
CA GLU A 182 -3.13 -15.31 -30.89
C GLU A 182 -2.74 -16.09 -32.17
N ALA A 183 -1.48 -15.97 -32.63
CA ALA A 183 -0.99 -16.62 -33.85
C ALA A 183 -0.77 -18.14 -33.72
N HIS A 184 -0.69 -18.68 -32.50
CA HIS A 184 -0.46 -20.11 -32.24
C HIS A 184 -1.73 -20.92 -31.93
N SER A 185 -2.92 -20.30 -31.94
CA SER A 185 -4.20 -20.95 -31.57
C SER A 185 -5.03 -21.45 -32.77
N SER A 186 -4.48 -21.48 -34.00
CA SER A 186 -5.24 -21.80 -35.22
C SER A 186 -4.80 -23.09 -35.96
N THR A 187 -4.84 -24.23 -35.27
CA THR A 187 -4.92 -25.60 -35.83
C THR A 187 -5.76 -26.43 -34.85
N SER A 188 -6.73 -27.26 -35.24
CA SER A 188 -6.68 -28.29 -36.29
C SER A 188 -8.07 -28.78 -36.75
N PRO A 189 -8.17 -29.49 -37.88
CA PRO A 189 -9.26 -30.41 -38.19
C PRO A 189 -8.87 -31.91 -38.07
N GLY A 190 -9.68 -32.70 -37.37
CA GLY A 190 -10.10 -34.07 -37.78
C GLY A 190 -9.18 -35.30 -37.67
N SER A 191 -9.60 -36.25 -36.81
CA SER A 191 -9.79 -37.71 -37.09
C SER A 191 -8.86 -38.78 -36.48
N LEU A 192 -9.49 -39.69 -35.70
CA LEU A 192 -9.41 -41.19 -35.69
C LEU A 192 -8.03 -41.91 -35.62
N GLU A 193 -7.79 -43.04 -34.94
CA GLU A 193 -8.62 -44.04 -34.23
C GLU A 193 -7.79 -44.95 -33.25
N HIS A 194 -8.48 -45.70 -32.37
CA HIS A 194 -8.15 -47.00 -31.73
C HIS A 194 -6.77 -47.38 -31.08
N GLY A 195 -6.82 -47.92 -29.85
CA GLY A 195 -5.81 -48.89 -29.33
C GLY A 195 -5.72 -49.10 -27.79
N LEU A 196 -6.04 -50.30 -27.30
CA LEU A 196 -5.86 -50.84 -25.92
C LEU A 196 -5.68 -52.38 -26.03
N PRO A 197 -5.27 -53.17 -24.99
CA PRO A 197 -4.39 -52.90 -23.84
C PRO A 197 -3.36 -54.03 -23.52
N SER A 198 -2.39 -53.78 -22.64
CA SER A 198 -1.66 -54.76 -21.76
C SER A 198 -0.56 -54.02 -20.99
N LYS A 199 0.01 -54.45 -19.87
CA LYS A 199 -0.26 -55.34 -18.71
C LYS A 199 1.12 -55.56 -18.08
N ASN A 200 1.21 -55.64 -16.74
CA ASN A 200 2.37 -56.13 -15.97
C ASN A 200 3.66 -55.25 -16.02
N ASP A 201 4.55 -55.22 -15.01
CA ASP A 201 4.54 -55.91 -13.72
C ASP A 201 5.21 -55.12 -12.56
N SER A 202 5.05 -55.70 -11.37
CA SER A 202 5.42 -55.31 -10.01
C SER A 202 6.93 -55.15 -9.64
N ALA A 203 7.20 -54.24 -8.69
CA ALA A 203 8.18 -54.34 -7.56
C ALA A 203 8.14 -53.01 -6.73
N GLN A 204 7.65 -52.97 -5.47
CA GLN A 204 8.43 -53.07 -4.20
C GLN A 204 9.74 -52.26 -4.20
N VAL A 205 9.96 -51.24 -3.34
CA VAL A 205 10.43 -51.27 -1.91
C VAL A 205 10.55 -49.80 -1.42
N SER A 206 10.44 -49.33 -0.16
CA SER A 206 9.75 -49.77 1.09
C SER A 206 9.91 -48.70 2.22
N SER A 207 8.95 -48.58 3.17
CA SER A 207 9.09 -47.95 4.52
C SER A 207 9.33 -46.42 4.59
N ALA A 208 8.93 -45.65 5.63
CA ALA A 208 8.17 -45.86 6.88
C ALA A 208 7.39 -44.56 7.22
N HIS A 209 6.14 -44.59 7.71
CA HIS A 209 5.68 -44.56 9.11
C HIS A 209 6.00 -43.29 9.97
N ILE A 210 5.11 -42.28 9.93
CA ILE A 210 4.25 -41.71 11.03
C ILE A 210 4.86 -41.78 12.47
N PRO A 211 4.90 -40.71 13.32
CA PRO A 211 3.72 -39.90 13.67
C PRO A 211 3.85 -38.40 13.99
N THR A 212 2.67 -37.79 14.08
CA THR A 212 2.31 -36.48 14.67
C THR A 212 2.59 -36.40 16.18
N SER A 213 2.88 -35.19 16.70
CA SER A 213 2.63 -34.86 18.11
C SER A 213 2.26 -33.37 18.28
N GLU A 214 1.10 -33.13 18.86
CA GLU A 214 0.69 -31.82 19.40
C GLU A 214 1.34 -31.62 20.78
N ALA A 215 1.73 -30.38 21.10
CA ALA A 215 1.71 -29.76 22.44
C ALA A 215 2.55 -28.47 22.42
N PHE A 216 1.92 -27.33 22.67
CA PHE A 216 2.57 -26.17 23.26
C PHE A 216 1.81 -25.86 24.54
N GLU A 217 2.50 -25.92 25.67
CA GLU A 217 1.93 -25.60 26.97
C GLU A 217 2.10 -24.10 27.23
N ASP A 218 1.02 -23.45 27.68
CA ASP A 218 1.07 -22.08 28.17
C ASP A 218 1.86 -22.00 29.48
N LYS A 219 2.69 -20.96 29.61
CA LYS A 219 3.15 -20.44 30.90
C LYS A 219 3.16 -18.93 30.91
N GLU A 220 2.11 -18.39 31.50
CA GLU A 220 2.14 -17.11 32.19
C GLU A 220 2.98 -17.30 33.46
N ASP A 221 3.90 -16.38 33.76
CA ASP A 221 4.52 -16.23 35.08
C ASP A 221 4.72 -14.72 35.33
N GLU A 222 4.38 -14.30 36.54
CA GLU A 222 4.19 -12.91 36.95
C GLU A 222 5.53 -12.19 37.20
N ILE A 223 5.57 -10.87 37.03
CA ILE A 223 6.65 -10.02 37.56
C ILE A 223 6.03 -9.06 38.57
N GLU A 224 6.30 -9.31 39.85
CA GLU A 224 5.84 -8.49 40.97
C GLU A 224 6.45 -7.08 40.93
N GLU A 225 5.65 -6.09 41.35
CA GLU A 225 6.11 -4.73 41.61
C GLU A 225 6.85 -4.66 42.95
N ASP A 226 8.09 -4.17 42.95
CA ASP A 226 8.77 -3.77 44.19
C ASP A 226 9.61 -2.50 43.97
N ILE A 227 9.04 -1.35 44.35
CA ILE A 227 9.72 -0.06 44.43
C ILE A 227 9.35 0.59 45.77
N CYS A 228 10.35 0.66 46.66
CA CYS A 228 10.35 1.48 47.88
C CYS A 228 10.91 2.89 47.62
#